data_AF-A0A0B8P733-F1
#
_entry.id   AF-A0A0B8P733-F1
#
_cell.length_a   1.000
_cell.length_b   1.000
_cell.length_c   1.000
_cell.angle_alpha   90.00
_cell.angle_beta   90.00
_cell.angle_gamma   90.00
#
_symmetry.space_group_name_H-M   'P 1'
#
loop_
_entity.id
_entity.type
_entity.pdbx_description
1 polymer ?
#
loop_
_entity_poly.entity_id
_entity_poly.type
_entity_poly.pdbx_seq_one_letter_code
_entity_poly.pdbx_strand_id
1 'polypeptide(L)'
;MYAHYLDPNTPLEETVQAMADAVKAGKVKAIGLSNVTAEQVLKANEIHPIAAVQYEYSLFRREAETDILPAINKISAALVCWSPLGAGFLTGKVQELDENDFRKNNPKMQGDNFVSNLERLEKIKAIAAEYDITPAQLALAWLVAQGDNIIQFQAVVKSHASMKTWGSGCNTQPRNVG
;
A
#
# COMPACT_ATOMS: atom_id res chain seq x y z
N MET A 1 5.78 -3.05 16.23
CA MET A 1 7.16 -3.23 15.72
C MET A 1 7.09 -4.04 14.44
N TYR A 2 7.92 -3.74 13.44
CA TYR A 2 7.96 -4.49 12.18
C TYR A 2 9.30 -5.19 11.99
N ALA A 3 9.27 -6.43 11.50
CA ALA A 3 10.42 -6.99 10.78
C ALA A 3 10.38 -6.40 9.36
N HIS A 4 11.36 -5.56 9.02
CA HIS A 4 11.36 -4.86 7.73
C HIS A 4 11.66 -5.80 6.56
N TYR A 5 12.59 -6.73 6.78
CA TYR A 5 12.91 -7.86 5.92
C TYR A 5 13.23 -9.04 6.83
N LEU A 6 12.88 -10.25 6.39
CA LEU A 6 13.32 -11.47 7.05
C LEU A 6 14.74 -11.80 6.58
N ASP A 7 15.62 -12.18 7.51
CA ASP A 7 16.94 -12.70 7.16
C ASP A 7 16.78 -14.10 6.56
N PRO A 8 17.24 -14.36 5.32
CA PRO A 8 17.15 -15.69 4.71
C PRO A 8 17.91 -16.77 5.50
N ASN A 9 18.85 -16.40 6.37
CA ASN A 9 19.64 -17.33 7.18
C ASN A 9 19.05 -17.57 8.58
N THR A 10 18.02 -16.81 8.98
CA THR A 10 17.35 -16.98 10.27
C THR A 10 15.97 -17.56 10.04
N PRO A 11 15.60 -18.67 10.70
CA PRO A 11 14.25 -19.19 10.63
C PRO A 11 13.21 -18.12 10.99
N LEU A 12 12.09 -18.13 10.27
CA LEU A 12 10.97 -17.23 10.53
C LEU A 12 10.52 -17.34 11.99
N GLU A 13 10.50 -18.56 12.50
CA GLU A 13 10.04 -18.92 13.83
C GLU A 13 10.87 -18.23 14.91
N GLU A 14 12.19 -18.24 14.76
CA GLU A 14 13.10 -17.59 15.69
C GLU A 14 12.88 -16.08 15.73
N THR A 15 12.75 -15.47 14.54
CA THR A 15 12.49 -14.04 14.42
C THR A 15 11.17 -13.65 15.08
N VAL A 16 10.08 -14.36 14.74
CA VAL A 16 8.75 -14.06 15.27
C VAL A 16 8.67 -14.34 16.77
N GLN A 17 9.33 -15.39 17.27
CA GLN A 17 9.37 -15.69 18.69
C GLN A 17 10.08 -14.58 19.47
N ALA A 18 11.22 -14.09 18.98
CA ALA A 18 11.93 -12.97 19.59
C ALA A 18 11.07 -11.69 19.61
N MET A 19 10.33 -11.43 18.54
CA MET A 19 9.38 -10.31 18.48
C MET A 19 8.22 -10.48 19.47
N ALA A 20 7.69 -11.69 19.61
CA ALA A 20 6.64 -12.03 20.56
C ALA A 20 7.11 -11.85 22.01
N ASP A 21 8.36 -12.17 22.32
CA ASP A 21 8.92 -11.97 23.65
C ASP A 21 9.06 -10.48 23.99
N ALA A 22 9.32 -9.62 23.00
CA ALA A 22 9.25 -8.17 23.18
C ALA A 22 7.82 -7.69 23.51
N VAL A 23 6.79 -8.32 22.94
CA VAL A 23 5.38 -8.05 23.30
C VAL A 23 5.10 -8.49 24.74
N LYS A 24 5.48 -9.72 25.11
CA LYS A 24 5.29 -10.27 26.47
C LYS A 24 6.00 -9.42 27.52
N ALA A 25 7.21 -8.92 27.21
CA ALA A 25 7.96 -8.02 28.07
C ALA A 25 7.38 -6.59 28.15
N GLY A 26 6.27 -6.31 27.45
CA GLY A 26 5.62 -5.00 27.44
C GLY A 26 6.37 -3.91 26.68
N LYS A 27 7.42 -4.26 25.92
CA LYS A 27 8.24 -3.29 25.18
C LYS A 27 7.51 -2.76 23.95
N VAL A 28 6.66 -3.58 23.35
CA VAL A 28 5.84 -3.22 22.19
C VAL A 28 4.44 -3.80 22.35
N LYS A 29 3.43 -3.15 21.78
CA LYS A 29 2.03 -3.60 21.92
C LYS A 29 1.64 -4.69 20.91
N ALA A 30 2.26 -4.67 19.73
CA ALA A 30 1.93 -5.55 18.63
C ALA A 30 3.10 -5.67 17.66
N ILE A 31 3.07 -6.75 16.87
CA ILE A 31 4.07 -7.05 15.85
C ILE A 31 3.44 -7.07 14.46
N GLY A 32 4.25 -6.75 13.47
CA GLY A 32 3.90 -6.78 12.06
C GLY A 32 5.09 -7.22 11.21
N LEU A 33 4.82 -7.53 9.96
CA LEU A 33 5.82 -7.99 9.00
C LEU A 33 5.81 -7.08 7.77
N SER A 34 6.91 -7.03 7.04
CA SER A 34 7.03 -6.30 5.78
C SER A 34 7.81 -7.14 4.77
N ASN A 35 7.50 -6.97 3.48
CA ASN A 35 8.21 -7.65 2.39
C ASN A 35 8.22 -9.18 2.54
N VAL A 36 7.11 -9.75 3.01
CA VAL A 36 6.93 -11.18 3.25
C VAL A 36 5.96 -11.79 2.25
N THR A 37 6.04 -13.11 2.07
CA THR A 37 5.07 -13.88 1.30
C THR A 37 3.82 -14.19 2.11
N ALA A 38 2.72 -14.50 1.43
CA ALA A 38 1.48 -14.93 2.07
C ALA A 38 1.68 -16.15 3.00
N GLU A 39 2.52 -17.11 2.60
CA GLU A 39 2.85 -18.28 3.42
C GLU A 39 3.57 -17.90 4.72
N GLN A 40 4.54 -16.98 4.63
CA GLN A 40 5.26 -16.47 5.80
C GLN A 40 4.33 -15.74 6.76
N VAL A 41 3.37 -14.95 6.26
CA VAL A 41 2.37 -14.27 7.08
C VAL A 41 1.56 -15.28 7.89
N LEU A 42 1.04 -16.33 7.25
CA LEU A 42 0.22 -17.33 7.91
C LEU A 42 1.02 -18.13 8.95
N LYS A 43 2.22 -18.59 8.59
CA LYS A 43 3.12 -19.31 9.51
C LYS A 43 3.51 -18.46 10.72
N ALA A 44 3.84 -17.20 10.51
CA ALA A 44 4.17 -16.28 11.61
C ALA A 44 2.98 -16.11 12.57
N ASN A 45 1.76 -16.05 12.03
CA ASN A 45 0.55 -15.88 12.83
C ASN A 45 0.22 -17.12 13.69
N GLU A 46 0.66 -18.32 13.30
CA GLU A 46 0.55 -19.53 14.13
C GLU A 46 1.42 -19.43 15.40
N ILE A 47 2.50 -18.65 15.38
CA ILE A 47 3.42 -18.46 16.50
C ILE A 47 2.96 -17.32 17.40
N HIS A 48 2.64 -16.17 16.80
CA HIS A 48 2.11 -15.02 17.51
C HIS A 48 1.23 -14.17 16.59
N PRO A 49 0.07 -13.67 17.06
CA PRO A 49 -0.83 -12.88 16.23
C PRO A 49 -0.13 -11.70 15.52
N ILE A 50 -0.22 -11.69 14.19
CA ILE A 50 0.32 -10.61 13.36
C ILE A 50 -0.75 -9.54 13.21
N ALA A 51 -0.48 -8.34 13.75
CA ALA A 51 -1.46 -7.27 13.73
C ALA A 51 -1.54 -6.56 12.37
N ALA A 52 -0.40 -6.47 11.66
CA ALA A 52 -0.33 -5.77 10.39
C ALA A 52 0.78 -6.30 9.47
N VAL A 53 0.53 -6.26 8.16
CA VAL A 53 1.52 -6.51 7.12
C VAL A 53 1.75 -5.24 6.31
N GLN A 54 2.99 -4.86 6.09
CA GLN A 54 3.36 -3.75 5.23
C GLN A 54 3.69 -4.26 3.82
N TYR A 55 3.03 -3.71 2.79
CA TYR A 55 3.18 -4.19 1.41
C TYR A 55 2.91 -3.06 0.39
N GLU A 56 3.45 -3.18 -0.83
CA GLU A 56 3.15 -2.22 -1.91
C GLU A 56 1.75 -2.47 -2.44
N TYR A 57 0.87 -1.48 -2.33
CA TYR A 57 -0.46 -1.59 -2.90
C TYR A 57 -1.00 -0.25 -3.36
N SER A 58 -1.41 -0.19 -4.62
CA SER A 58 -1.96 1.00 -5.28
C SER A 58 -2.67 0.61 -6.58
N LEU A 59 -3.36 1.56 -7.23
CA LEU A 59 -3.82 1.36 -8.61
C LEU A 59 -2.69 0.99 -9.60
N PHE A 60 -1.44 1.34 -9.26
CA PHE A 60 -0.27 1.07 -10.08
C PHE A 60 0.35 -0.32 -9.81
N ARG A 61 0.10 -0.90 -8.62
CA ARG A 61 0.67 -2.17 -8.13
C ARG A 61 -0.41 -2.93 -7.36
N ARG A 62 -0.93 -4.00 -7.96
CA ARG A 62 -2.08 -4.79 -7.50
C ARG A 62 -1.72 -6.22 -7.11
N GLU A 63 -0.43 -6.54 -7.07
CA GLU A 63 0.10 -7.86 -6.77
C GLU A 63 -0.44 -8.41 -5.43
N ALA A 64 -0.57 -7.53 -4.42
CA ALA A 64 -1.13 -7.84 -3.11
C ALA A 64 -2.54 -8.47 -3.14
N GLU A 65 -3.33 -8.24 -4.18
CA GLU A 65 -4.69 -8.79 -4.28
C GLU A 65 -4.73 -10.30 -4.50
N THR A 66 -3.64 -10.86 -5.03
CA THR A 66 -3.57 -12.27 -5.40
C THR A 66 -3.23 -13.16 -4.21
N ASP A 67 -2.37 -12.70 -3.31
CA ASP A 67 -1.78 -13.51 -2.26
C ASP A 67 -1.87 -12.87 -0.85
N ILE A 68 -1.43 -11.62 -0.71
CA ILE A 68 -1.33 -10.94 0.59
C ILE A 68 -2.70 -10.59 1.17
N LEU A 69 -3.59 -9.97 0.40
CA LEU A 69 -4.94 -9.61 0.86
C LEU A 69 -5.73 -10.85 1.33
N PRO A 70 -5.78 -11.97 0.57
CA PRO A 70 -6.36 -13.20 1.07
C PRO A 70 -5.74 -13.71 2.38
N ALA A 71 -4.41 -13.64 2.52
CA ALA A 71 -3.71 -14.13 3.70
C ALA A 71 -4.01 -13.30 4.95
N ILE A 72 -3.93 -11.96 4.86
CA ILE A 72 -4.22 -11.09 6.01
C ILE A 72 -5.68 -11.15 6.44
N ASN A 73 -6.61 -11.33 5.49
CA ASN A 73 -8.03 -11.44 5.79
C ASN A 73 -8.34 -12.70 6.60
N LYS A 74 -7.65 -13.83 6.30
CA LYS A 74 -7.78 -15.07 7.08
C LYS A 74 -7.39 -14.91 8.55
N ILE A 75 -6.41 -14.06 8.83
CA ILE A 75 -5.89 -13.84 10.19
C ILE A 75 -6.40 -12.53 10.82
N SER A 76 -7.29 -11.81 10.14
CA SER A 76 -7.81 -10.50 10.57
C SER A 76 -6.73 -9.45 10.83
N ALA A 77 -5.64 -9.48 10.06
CA ALA A 77 -4.58 -8.48 10.12
C ALA A 77 -4.87 -7.27 9.21
N ALA A 78 -4.27 -6.12 9.53
CA ALA A 78 -4.34 -4.93 8.68
C ALA A 78 -3.29 -4.96 7.56
N LEU A 79 -3.61 -4.41 6.40
CA LEU A 79 -2.62 -4.04 5.39
C LEU A 79 -2.20 -2.60 5.60
N VAL A 80 -0.90 -2.35 5.75
CA VAL A 80 -0.32 -1.00 5.71
C VAL A 80 0.35 -0.80 4.36
N CYS A 81 -0.29 -0.03 3.49
CA CYS A 81 0.15 0.14 2.11
C CYS A 81 1.27 1.18 2.02
N TRP A 82 2.44 0.77 1.53
CA TRP A 82 3.49 1.70 1.14
C TRP A 82 3.40 2.03 -0.37
N SER A 83 3.94 3.18 -0.77
CA SER A 83 3.86 3.72 -2.15
C SER A 83 2.42 3.74 -2.74
N PRO A 84 1.40 4.25 -2.02
CA PRO A 84 0.02 4.23 -2.49
C PRO A 84 -0.23 5.07 -3.75
N LEU A 85 0.71 5.97 -4.09
CA LEU A 85 0.70 6.79 -5.30
C LEU A 85 1.63 6.26 -6.41
N GLY A 86 2.13 5.03 -6.29
CA GLY A 86 3.01 4.40 -7.29
C GLY A 86 4.28 5.21 -7.53
N ALA A 87 5.04 5.50 -6.48
CA ALA A 87 6.22 6.38 -6.53
C ALA A 87 5.94 7.77 -7.14
N GLY A 88 4.74 8.31 -6.89
CA GLY A 88 4.31 9.61 -7.39
C GLY A 88 3.73 9.60 -8.81
N PHE A 89 3.72 8.46 -9.50
CA PHE A 89 3.15 8.34 -10.84
C PHE A 89 1.67 8.73 -10.88
N LEU A 90 0.90 8.28 -9.88
CA LEU A 90 -0.55 8.56 -9.79
C LEU A 90 -0.87 10.02 -9.43
N THR A 91 0.14 10.89 -9.26
CA THR A 91 -0.09 12.34 -9.11
C THR A 91 -0.40 13.03 -10.43
N GLY A 92 -0.13 12.38 -11.58
CA GLY A 92 -0.31 13.00 -12.89
C GLY A 92 0.84 13.90 -13.34
N LYS A 93 1.84 14.12 -12.48
CA LYS A 93 2.95 15.07 -12.71
C LYS A 93 4.18 14.45 -13.37
N VAL A 94 4.27 13.12 -13.41
CA VAL A 94 5.40 12.40 -14.00
C VAL A 94 5.15 12.28 -15.49
N GLN A 95 5.81 13.13 -16.28
CA GLN A 95 5.79 13.06 -17.75
C GLN A 95 7.10 12.50 -18.30
N GLU A 96 8.21 12.83 -17.64
CA GLU A 96 9.55 12.34 -17.95
C GLU A 96 10.29 12.02 -16.63
N LEU A 97 11.34 11.21 -16.74
CA LEU A 97 12.20 10.84 -15.60
C LEU A 97 13.62 11.37 -15.82
N ASP A 98 14.13 12.13 -14.86
CA ASP A 98 15.50 12.65 -14.85
C ASP A 98 16.55 11.53 -14.84
N GLU A 99 17.78 11.82 -15.27
CA GLU A 99 18.90 10.87 -15.32
C GLU A 99 19.15 10.15 -13.99
N ASN A 100 19.05 10.86 -12.87
CA ASN A 100 19.31 10.32 -11.54
C ASN A 100 18.04 9.87 -10.79
N ASP A 101 16.91 9.72 -11.49
CA ASP A 101 15.66 9.33 -10.87
C ASP A 101 15.64 7.82 -10.57
N PHE A 102 15.49 7.46 -9.29
CA PHE A 102 15.43 6.06 -8.84
C PHE A 102 14.31 5.26 -9.52
N ARG A 103 13.24 5.93 -9.99
CA ARG A 103 12.12 5.30 -10.69
C ARG A 103 12.53 4.69 -12.02
N LYS A 104 13.68 5.08 -12.58
CA LYS A 104 14.25 4.43 -13.77
C LYS A 104 14.58 2.96 -13.55
N ASN A 105 14.73 2.50 -12.31
CA ASN A 105 14.92 1.07 -12.00
C ASN A 105 13.59 0.28 -11.94
N ASN A 106 12.44 0.95 -12.05
CA ASN A 106 11.13 0.30 -12.03
C ASN A 106 10.75 -0.14 -13.46
N PRO A 107 10.56 -1.44 -13.74
CA PRO A 107 10.19 -1.92 -15.07
C PRO A 107 8.88 -1.33 -15.61
N LYS A 108 7.98 -0.89 -14.73
CA LYS A 108 6.73 -0.20 -15.13
C LYS A 108 6.95 1.24 -15.61
N MET A 109 8.12 1.82 -15.38
CA MET A 109 8.47 3.17 -15.80
C MET A 109 9.61 3.21 -16.81
N GLN A 110 9.75 2.14 -17.62
CA GLN A 110 10.74 2.02 -18.67
C GLN A 110 10.08 1.72 -20.02
N GLY A 111 10.65 2.27 -21.10
CA GLY A 111 10.28 1.95 -22.49
C GLY A 111 8.76 1.99 -22.74
N ASP A 112 8.28 0.98 -23.47
CA ASP A 112 6.87 0.85 -23.85
C ASP A 112 5.92 0.74 -22.65
N ASN A 113 6.39 0.20 -21.52
CA ASN A 113 5.59 0.14 -20.30
C ASN A 113 5.29 1.54 -19.76
N PHE A 114 6.27 2.45 -19.84
CA PHE A 114 6.05 3.83 -19.38
C PHE A 114 4.99 4.52 -20.24
N VAL A 115 5.09 4.39 -21.57
CA VAL A 115 4.10 4.94 -22.51
C VAL A 115 2.70 4.37 -22.25
N SER A 116 2.57 3.04 -22.16
CA SER A 116 1.27 2.41 -21.88
C SER A 116 0.71 2.81 -20.51
N ASN A 117 1.57 3.01 -19.51
CA ASN A 117 1.12 3.47 -18.20
C ASN A 117 0.68 4.93 -18.21
N LEU A 118 1.29 5.80 -19.01
CA LEU A 118 0.84 7.18 -19.20
C LEU A 118 -0.55 7.21 -19.83
N GLU A 119 -0.82 6.37 -20.84
CA GLU A 119 -2.15 6.25 -21.44
C GLU A 119 -3.22 5.80 -20.42
N ARG A 120 -2.86 4.89 -19.51
CA ARG A 120 -3.74 4.47 -18.41
C ARG A 120 -3.97 5.60 -17.40
N LEU A 121 -2.93 6.39 -17.12
CA LEU A 121 -3.03 7.55 -16.24
C LEU A 121 -3.98 8.62 -16.78
N GLU A 122 -4.03 8.82 -18.10
CA GLU A 122 -5.01 9.74 -18.72
C GLU A 122 -6.46 9.32 -18.46
N LYS A 123 -6.75 8.01 -18.45
CA LYS A 123 -8.09 7.51 -18.06
C LYS A 123 -8.42 7.81 -16.60
N ILE A 124 -7.43 7.67 -15.71
CA ILE A 124 -7.59 8.01 -14.28
C ILE A 124 -7.83 9.52 -14.13
N LYS A 125 -7.12 10.36 -14.88
CA LYS A 125 -7.33 11.81 -14.90
C LYS A 125 -8.74 12.19 -15.36
N ALA A 126 -9.24 11.54 -16.42
CA ALA A 126 -10.59 11.78 -16.91
C ALA A 126 -11.65 11.48 -15.84
N ILE A 127 -11.55 10.32 -15.16
CA ILE A 127 -12.45 9.98 -14.06
C ILE A 127 -12.33 10.98 -12.91
N ALA A 128 -11.10 11.36 -12.53
CA ALA A 128 -10.88 12.31 -11.43
C ALA A 128 -11.53 13.68 -11.72
N ALA A 129 -11.48 14.12 -12.99
CA ALA A 129 -12.12 15.35 -13.43
C ALA A 129 -13.65 15.33 -13.34
N GLU A 130 -14.30 14.17 -13.52
CA GLU A 130 -15.75 14.02 -13.33
C GLU A 130 -16.20 14.33 -11.89
N TYR A 131 -15.29 14.16 -10.92
CA TYR A 131 -15.55 14.38 -9.49
C TYR A 131 -14.87 15.64 -8.93
N ASP A 132 -14.26 16.49 -9.78
CA ASP A 132 -13.50 17.68 -9.37
C ASP A 132 -12.39 17.38 -8.33
N ILE A 133 -11.72 16.24 -8.49
CA ILE A 133 -10.60 15.82 -7.63
C ILE A 133 -9.33 15.58 -8.43
N THR A 134 -8.19 15.56 -7.75
CA THR A 134 -6.91 15.19 -8.35
C THR A 134 -6.83 13.67 -8.58
N PRO A 135 -6.03 13.21 -9.57
CA PRO A 135 -5.76 11.78 -9.77
C PRO A 135 -5.18 11.10 -8.53
N ALA A 136 -4.39 11.83 -7.74
CA ALA A 136 -3.87 11.36 -6.46
C ALA A 136 -5.02 11.10 -5.48
N GLN A 137 -5.93 12.06 -5.29
CA GLN A 137 -7.09 11.86 -4.40
C GLN A 137 -7.96 10.70 -4.86
N LEU A 138 -8.19 10.54 -6.16
CA LEU A 138 -8.94 9.40 -6.70
C LEU A 138 -8.24 8.08 -6.38
N ALA A 139 -6.92 7.99 -6.59
CA ALA A 139 -6.14 6.79 -6.27
C ALA A 139 -6.18 6.43 -4.79
N LEU A 140 -6.12 7.42 -3.90
CA LEU A 140 -6.20 7.20 -2.46
C LEU A 140 -7.61 6.80 -2.01
N ALA A 141 -8.64 7.44 -2.57
CA ALA A 141 -10.03 7.08 -2.31
C ALA A 141 -10.29 5.62 -2.76
N TRP A 142 -9.81 5.25 -3.94
CA TRP A 142 -9.89 3.87 -4.42
C TRP A 142 -9.20 2.88 -3.48
N LEU A 143 -8.01 3.22 -2.99
CA LEU A 143 -7.23 2.34 -2.10
C LEU A 143 -7.95 2.07 -0.78
N VAL A 144 -8.48 3.12 -0.14
CA VAL A 144 -9.24 2.98 1.12
C VAL A 144 -10.56 2.22 0.90
N ALA A 145 -11.14 2.32 -0.30
CA ALA A 145 -12.36 1.58 -0.66
C ALA A 145 -12.14 0.07 -0.87
N GLN A 146 -10.89 -0.43 -0.88
CA GLN A 146 -10.60 -1.86 -1.06
C GLN A 146 -10.92 -2.70 0.19
N GLY A 147 -11.04 -2.10 1.37
CA GLY A 147 -11.41 -2.81 2.60
C GLY A 147 -11.11 -2.03 3.88
N ASP A 148 -11.89 -2.30 4.93
CA ASP A 148 -11.78 -1.61 6.23
C ASP A 148 -10.44 -1.84 6.95
N ASN A 149 -9.74 -2.93 6.62
CA ASN A 149 -8.43 -3.26 7.18
C ASN A 149 -7.26 -2.71 6.34
N ILE A 150 -7.52 -1.83 5.38
CA ILE A 150 -6.49 -1.22 4.53
C ILE A 150 -6.16 0.20 5.03
N ILE A 151 -4.92 0.35 5.47
CA ILE A 151 -4.37 1.58 6.02
C ILE A 151 -3.35 2.14 5.02
N GLN A 152 -3.64 3.32 4.47
CA GLN A 152 -2.69 4.00 3.60
C GLN A 152 -1.55 4.66 4.40
N PHE A 153 -0.30 4.47 3.97
CA PHE A 153 0.83 5.27 4.44
C PHE A 153 1.15 6.38 3.42
N GLN A 154 0.94 7.64 3.81
CA GLN A 154 1.29 8.80 2.99
C GLN A 154 2.57 9.46 3.52
N ALA A 155 3.64 9.43 2.72
CA ALA A 155 4.81 10.25 2.99
C ALA A 155 4.52 11.71 2.59
N VAL A 156 4.70 12.66 3.52
CA VAL A 156 4.60 14.09 3.24
C VAL A 156 6.00 14.69 3.27
N VAL A 157 6.51 15.11 2.11
CA VAL A 157 7.71 15.95 2.01
C VAL A 157 7.28 17.42 1.95
N LYS A 158 7.80 18.25 2.86
CA LYS A 158 7.46 19.69 2.93
C LYS A 158 7.83 20.39 1.62
N SER A 159 6.83 20.71 0.82
CA SER A 159 6.86 21.83 -0.13
C SER A 159 5.43 22.27 -0.44
N HIS A 160 4.93 23.28 0.30
CA HIS A 160 3.70 24.05 0.02
C HIS A 160 2.41 23.28 -0.40
N ALA A 161 2.34 21.97 -0.23
CA ALA A 161 1.14 21.19 -0.45
C ALA A 161 0.16 21.53 0.67
N SER A 162 -0.69 22.52 0.42
CA SER A 162 -1.84 22.85 1.24
C SER A 162 -2.53 21.55 1.66
N MET A 163 -2.53 21.31 2.97
CA MET A 163 -3.21 20.21 3.63
C MET A 163 -4.73 20.42 3.47
N LYS A 164 -5.27 20.12 2.29
CA LYS A 164 -6.69 19.81 2.12
C LYS A 164 -6.86 18.32 2.44
N THR A 165 -6.59 17.98 3.70
CA THR A 165 -7.08 16.72 4.28
C THR A 165 -8.60 16.76 4.25
N TRP A 166 -9.18 15.67 3.76
CA TRP A 166 -10.62 15.39 3.70
C TRP A 166 -11.42 16.07 4.82
N GLY A 167 -12.28 17.00 4.41
CA GLY A 167 -13.44 17.43 5.21
C GLY A 167 -14.59 16.48 4.91
N SER A 168 -15.20 15.94 5.96
CA SER A 168 -16.35 15.05 5.96
C SER A 168 -17.45 15.49 4.97
N GLY A 169 -17.81 14.62 4.03
CA GLY A 169 -18.97 14.87 3.18
C GLY A 169 -18.98 14.14 1.83
N CYS A 170 -18.85 12.82 1.81
CA CYS A 170 -19.27 12.06 0.63
C CYS A 170 -20.07 10.83 1.10
N ASN A 171 -21.38 11.03 1.20
CA ASN A 171 -22.36 10.00 1.51
C ASN A 171 -22.68 9.24 0.21
N THR A 172 -21.94 8.19 -0.10
CA THR A 172 -22.29 7.29 -1.19
C THR A 172 -23.36 6.32 -0.71
N GLN A 173 -24.63 6.67 -0.88
CA GLN A 173 -25.69 5.66 -0.81
C GLN A 173 -25.63 4.73 -2.05
N PRO A 174 -25.86 3.42 -1.88
CA PRO A 174 -25.89 2.49 -3.00
C PRO A 174 -27.13 2.76 -3.88
N ARG A 175 -26.93 3.00 -5.17
CA ARG A 175 -28.02 3.02 -6.15
C ARG A 175 -28.44 1.58 -6.42
N ASN A 176 -29.66 1.23 -5.99
CA ASN A 176 -30.37 0.05 -6.45
C ASN A 176 -30.59 0.14 -7.96
N VAL A 177 -30.12 -0.86 -8.70
CA VAL A 177 -30.54 -1.13 -10.07
C VAL A 177 -31.68 -2.15 -10.01
N GLY A 178 -32.85 -1.73 -10.50
CA GLY A 178 -33.95 -2.61 -10.88
C GLY A 178 -33.98 -2.78 -12.39
#